data_AF-A0A5S9F3T2-F1
#
_entry.id   AF-A0A5S9F3T2-F1
#
_cell.length_a   1.000
_cell.length_b   1.000
_cell.length_c   1.000
_cell.angle_alpha   90.00
_cell.angle_beta   90.00
_cell.angle_gamma   90.00
#
_symmetry.space_group_name_H-M   'P 1'
#
loop_
_entity.id
_entity.type
_entity.pdbx_description
1 polymer ?
#
loop_
_entity_poly.entity_id
_entity_poly.type
_entity_poly.pdbx_seq_one_letter_code
_entity_poly.pdbx_strand_id
1 'polypeptide(L)'
;MRTVLYANNQLSSYLRRNFVLCWQSERPVPVVTIDFGDGRVVKRTITGNAAHYVMDHHGNLLDVVPGIYGANAFQRVISGSLRLWSQLQNVSDFKREIIIETYHKVRLKNIRKSWSKDLRTLGIFANVNLKPSRESLAVRAAIRTKSKRGIELPVIRSVQVRKRSAQVHKITTLREKTSQNVWQQIARLHYRDAKLDRGSRSVIEWQNPIQITASKALVESPVARLIRSFEKSLAEDTMRNEYEFHAKIHQWFCDGEAQKGFGYMNERVFREIFLTPANKPLIDLGEAYTGLLGDGLNN
;
A
#
# COMPACT_ATOMS: atom_id res chain seq x y z
N MET A 1 -5.23 -9.17 5.18
CA MET A 1 -5.45 -8.07 4.19
C MET A 1 -5.76 -8.59 2.80
N ARG A 2 -4.84 -9.28 2.09
CA ARG A 2 -5.11 -9.80 0.72
C ARG A 2 -6.31 -10.76 0.64
N THR A 3 -6.44 -11.68 1.61
CA THR A 3 -7.58 -12.61 1.67
C THR A 3 -8.91 -11.89 1.81
N VAL A 4 -8.94 -10.79 2.57
CA VAL A 4 -10.15 -9.94 2.75
C VAL A 4 -10.51 -9.25 1.44
N LEU A 5 -9.52 -8.73 0.69
CA LEU A 5 -9.74 -8.12 -0.62
C LEU A 5 -10.40 -9.10 -1.61
N TYR A 6 -9.89 -10.32 -1.74
CA TYR A 6 -10.41 -11.30 -2.69
C TYR A 6 -11.69 -12.02 -2.24
N ALA A 7 -12.05 -11.88 -0.96
CA ALA A 7 -13.32 -12.37 -0.44
C ALA A 7 -14.50 -11.43 -0.77
N ASN A 8 -14.23 -10.24 -1.32
CA ASN A 8 -15.28 -9.36 -1.81
C ASN A 8 -15.98 -9.98 -3.03
N ASN A 9 -17.29 -10.15 -2.94
CA ASN A 9 -18.08 -10.90 -3.93
C ASN A 9 -18.09 -10.21 -5.28
N GLN A 10 -18.29 -8.89 -5.29
CA GLN A 10 -18.34 -8.11 -6.52
C GLN A 10 -16.97 -8.10 -7.21
N LEU A 11 -15.90 -7.81 -6.46
CA LEU A 11 -14.56 -7.76 -7.00
C LEU A 11 -14.09 -9.13 -7.49
N SER A 12 -14.33 -10.20 -6.72
CA SER A 12 -13.90 -11.55 -7.13
C SER A 12 -14.63 -12.02 -8.39
N SER A 13 -15.92 -11.72 -8.52
CA SER A 13 -16.70 -11.98 -9.73
C SER A 13 -16.26 -11.12 -10.91
N TYR A 14 -15.83 -9.88 -10.67
CA TYR A 14 -15.25 -9.02 -11.70
C TYR A 14 -13.89 -9.57 -12.18
N LEU A 15 -13.01 -9.95 -11.26
CA LEU A 15 -11.69 -10.48 -11.58
C LEU A 15 -11.77 -11.75 -12.40
N ARG A 16 -12.57 -12.74 -11.98
CA ARG A 16 -12.72 -14.02 -12.71
C ARG A 16 -13.26 -13.86 -14.13
N ARG A 17 -14.06 -12.83 -14.38
CA ARG A 17 -14.64 -12.58 -15.71
C ARG A 17 -13.69 -11.85 -16.67
N ASN A 18 -12.74 -11.08 -16.15
CA ASN A 18 -11.97 -10.14 -16.96
C ASN A 18 -10.45 -10.41 -16.96
N PHE A 19 -9.95 -11.24 -16.04
CA PHE A 19 -8.52 -11.48 -15.86
C PHE A 19 -8.21 -12.96 -15.65
N VAL A 20 -7.08 -13.41 -16.21
CA VAL A 20 -6.43 -14.65 -15.80
C VAL A 20 -5.59 -14.35 -14.56
N LEU A 21 -5.92 -14.99 -13.43
CA LEU A 21 -5.28 -14.71 -12.16
C LEU A 21 -4.10 -15.65 -11.93
N CYS A 22 -2.91 -15.08 -11.79
CA CYS A 22 -1.70 -15.78 -11.37
C CYS A 22 -1.16 -15.19 -10.06
N TRP A 23 -0.35 -15.96 -9.35
CA TRP A 23 0.36 -15.48 -8.17
C TRP A 23 1.79 -16.03 -8.14
N GLN A 24 2.71 -15.20 -7.66
CA GLN A 24 4.11 -15.56 -7.47
C GLN A 24 4.56 -15.02 -6.09
N SER A 25 5.43 -15.77 -5.40
CA SER A 25 6.11 -15.28 -4.20
C SER A 25 7.51 -14.79 -4.57
N GLU A 26 7.85 -13.57 -4.16
CA GLU A 26 9.17 -12.99 -4.43
C GLU A 26 10.28 -13.54 -3.54
N ARG A 27 9.92 -13.93 -2.32
CA ARG A 27 10.82 -14.54 -1.34
C ARG A 27 10.02 -15.33 -0.31
N PRO A 28 10.66 -16.19 0.50
CA PRO A 28 10.01 -16.81 1.65
C PRO A 28 9.42 -15.76 2.59
N VAL A 29 8.24 -16.04 3.15
CA VAL A 29 7.59 -15.13 4.10
C VAL A 29 8.31 -15.19 5.45
N PRO A 30 8.63 -14.04 6.07
CA PRO A 30 9.22 -14.03 7.40
C PRO A 30 8.25 -14.61 8.43
N VAL A 31 8.78 -15.43 9.33
CA VAL A 31 8.08 -15.98 10.48
C VAL A 31 8.60 -15.31 11.74
N VAL A 32 7.70 -14.66 12.48
CA VAL A 32 7.94 -14.24 13.86
C VAL A 32 7.58 -15.39 14.77
N THR A 33 8.50 -15.67 15.68
CA THR A 33 8.29 -16.59 16.79
C THR A 33 8.30 -15.75 18.06
N ILE A 34 7.22 -15.82 18.83
CA ILE A 34 7.13 -15.25 20.18
C ILE A 34 7.20 -16.43 21.14
N ASP A 35 8.27 -16.50 21.91
CA ASP A 35 8.40 -17.42 23.04
C ASP A 35 7.93 -16.71 24.32
N PHE A 36 7.08 -17.37 25.09
CA PHE A 36 6.55 -16.82 26.35
C PHE A 36 7.40 -17.17 27.57
N GLY A 37 8.46 -17.96 27.41
CA GLY A 37 9.35 -18.37 28.50
C GLY A 37 8.79 -19.50 29.38
N ASP A 38 7.55 -19.96 29.12
CA ASP A 38 6.88 -21.05 29.84
C ASP A 38 6.65 -22.29 28.96
N GLY A 39 7.43 -22.41 27.88
CA GLY A 39 7.32 -23.48 26.89
C GLY A 39 6.23 -23.25 25.83
N ARG A 40 5.41 -22.20 25.95
CA ARG A 40 4.48 -21.80 24.89
C ARG A 40 5.19 -20.97 23.84
N VAL A 41 4.95 -21.31 22.58
CA VAL A 41 5.53 -20.60 21.43
C VAL A 41 4.43 -20.26 20.42
N VAL A 42 4.38 -19.00 19.99
CA VAL A 42 3.50 -18.53 18.92
C VAL A 42 4.32 -18.23 17.67
N LYS A 43 4.10 -19.00 16.60
CA LYS A 43 4.68 -18.75 15.28
C LYS A 43 3.65 -18.09 14.37
N ARG A 44 3.99 -16.94 13.78
CA ARG A 44 3.14 -16.20 12.84
C ARG A 44 3.95 -15.56 11.72
N THR A 45 3.43 -15.57 10.50
CA THR A 45 4.05 -14.84 9.39
C THR A 45 3.84 -13.33 9.53
N ILE A 46 4.86 -12.50 9.31
CA ILE A 46 4.65 -11.06 9.14
C ILE A 46 4.12 -10.82 7.72
N THR A 47 3.06 -10.02 7.59
CA THR A 47 2.43 -9.74 6.30
C THR A 47 3.37 -8.95 5.36
N GLY A 48 3.80 -9.60 4.28
CA GLY A 48 4.62 -8.99 3.22
C GLY A 48 3.88 -7.93 2.39
N ASN A 49 4.65 -7.11 1.68
CA ASN A 49 4.11 -6.22 0.65
C ASN A 49 3.65 -7.05 -0.56
N ALA A 50 2.70 -6.52 -1.32
CA ALA A 50 2.20 -7.13 -2.54
C ALA A 50 2.10 -6.07 -3.61
N ALA A 51 2.30 -6.44 -4.87
CA ALA A 51 1.96 -5.63 -6.02
C ALA A 51 1.13 -6.49 -6.97
N HIS A 52 0.20 -5.87 -7.69
CA HIS A 52 -0.58 -6.52 -8.74
C HIS A 52 -0.11 -5.99 -10.08
N TYR A 53 0.39 -6.88 -10.92
CA TYR A 53 0.82 -6.56 -12.27
C TYR A 53 -0.33 -6.88 -13.23
N VAL A 54 -0.67 -5.92 -14.08
CA VAL A 54 -1.58 -6.16 -15.21
C VAL A 54 -0.72 -6.29 -16.46
N MET A 55 -0.86 -7.40 -17.15
CA MET A 55 -0.07 -7.75 -18.33
C MET A 55 -0.99 -8.15 -19.48
N ASP A 56 -0.53 -7.94 -20.72
CA ASP A 56 -1.16 -8.55 -21.89
C ASP A 56 -0.71 -10.01 -22.09
N HIS A 57 -1.27 -10.69 -23.08
CA HIS A 57 -0.95 -12.09 -23.38
C HIS A 57 0.49 -12.32 -23.89
N HIS A 58 1.23 -11.26 -24.23
CA HIS A 58 2.65 -11.33 -24.57
C HIS A 58 3.56 -11.07 -23.36
N GLY A 59 2.99 -10.78 -22.18
CA GLY A 59 3.75 -10.45 -20.97
C GLY A 59 4.17 -8.98 -20.90
N ASN A 60 3.66 -8.11 -21.78
CA ASN A 60 3.95 -6.68 -21.68
C ASN A 60 3.17 -6.07 -20.51
N LEU A 61 3.84 -5.22 -19.74
CA LEU A 61 3.24 -4.52 -18.61
C LEU A 61 2.27 -3.45 -19.08
N LEU A 62 1.04 -3.51 -18.57
CA LEU A 62 0.00 -2.50 -18.75
C LEU A 62 -0.18 -1.62 -17.51
N ASP A 63 0.04 -2.17 -16.31
CA ASP A 63 0.00 -1.41 -15.07
C ASP A 63 0.68 -2.16 -13.92
N VAL A 64 1.03 -1.43 -12.86
CA VAL A 64 1.47 -2.01 -11.58
C VAL A 64 0.76 -1.32 -10.43
N VAL A 65 -0.12 -2.05 -9.75
CA VAL A 65 -0.89 -1.56 -8.60
C VAL A 65 -0.17 -1.91 -7.31
N PRO A 66 0.36 -0.93 -6.55
CA PRO A 66 1.21 -1.21 -5.40
C PRO A 66 0.40 -1.40 -4.10
N GLY A 67 0.75 -2.40 -3.31
CA GLY A 67 0.19 -2.58 -1.97
C GLY A 67 -1.22 -3.16 -1.97
N ILE A 68 -1.99 -2.83 -0.95
CA ILE A 68 -3.36 -3.30 -0.78
C ILE A 68 -4.31 -2.10 -0.84
N TYR A 69 -5.38 -2.27 -1.60
CA TYR A 69 -6.44 -1.29 -1.78
C TYR A 69 -7.73 -1.83 -1.17
N GLY A 70 -8.64 -0.93 -0.81
CA GLY A 70 -10.04 -1.28 -0.63
C GLY A 70 -10.67 -1.76 -1.95
N ALA A 71 -11.62 -2.69 -1.88
CA ALA A 71 -12.12 -3.41 -3.05
C ALA A 71 -12.65 -2.48 -4.16
N ASN A 72 -13.39 -1.42 -3.78
CA ASN A 72 -13.93 -0.45 -4.73
C ASN A 72 -12.83 0.36 -5.43
N ALA A 73 -11.82 0.80 -4.68
CA ALA A 73 -10.68 1.52 -5.25
C ALA A 73 -9.84 0.61 -6.16
N PHE A 74 -9.58 -0.62 -5.71
CA PHE A 74 -8.87 -1.62 -6.50
C PHE A 74 -9.59 -1.89 -7.82
N GLN A 75 -10.90 -2.14 -7.78
CA GLN A 75 -11.71 -2.37 -8.97
C GLN A 75 -11.65 -1.19 -9.94
N ARG A 76 -11.73 0.06 -9.45
CA ARG A 76 -11.62 1.25 -10.31
C ARG A 76 -10.27 1.34 -11.01
N VAL A 77 -9.18 1.00 -10.32
CA VAL A 77 -7.82 1.00 -10.88
C VAL A 77 -7.72 -0.04 -12.00
N ILE A 78 -7.99 -1.31 -11.71
CA ILE A 78 -7.86 -2.41 -12.69
C ILE A 78 -8.84 -2.28 -13.87
N SER A 79 -10.01 -1.66 -13.66
CA SER A 79 -10.93 -1.33 -14.75
C SER A 79 -10.32 -0.31 -15.72
N GLY A 80 -9.46 0.57 -15.22
CA GLY A 80 -8.66 1.47 -16.05
C GLY A 80 -7.67 0.72 -16.93
N SER A 81 -6.97 -0.26 -16.38
CA SER A 81 -6.02 -1.10 -17.13
C SER A 81 -6.75 -1.96 -18.18
N LEU A 82 -7.97 -2.44 -17.87
CA LEU A 82 -8.80 -3.15 -18.85
C LEU A 82 -9.24 -2.26 -20.01
N ARG A 83 -9.62 -1.00 -19.74
CA ARG A 83 -9.93 -0.03 -20.81
C ARG A 83 -8.70 0.28 -21.68
N LEU A 84 -7.52 0.39 -21.05
CA LEU A 84 -6.27 0.54 -21.79
C LEU A 84 -6.06 -0.67 -22.71
N TRP A 85 -6.22 -1.89 -22.20
CA TRP A 85 -6.12 -3.11 -23.00
C TRP A 85 -7.06 -3.10 -24.23
N SER A 86 -8.30 -2.64 -24.08
CA SER A 86 -9.24 -2.50 -25.21
C SER A 86 -8.75 -1.52 -26.29
N GLN A 87 -8.06 -0.45 -25.90
CA GLN A 87 -7.47 0.52 -26.84
C GLN A 87 -6.22 -0.03 -27.54
N LEU A 88 -5.58 -1.04 -26.95
CA LEU A 88 -4.40 -1.69 -27.48
C LEU A 88 -4.73 -2.86 -28.41
N GLN A 89 -6.01 -3.15 -28.69
CA GLN A 89 -6.36 -4.19 -29.65
C GLN A 89 -6.02 -3.74 -31.07
N ASN A 90 -5.34 -4.61 -31.83
CA ASN A 90 -5.06 -4.42 -33.27
C ASN A 90 -4.29 -3.13 -33.63
N VAL A 91 -3.48 -2.61 -32.71
CA VAL A 91 -2.58 -1.48 -32.96
C VAL A 91 -1.14 -1.96 -33.12
N SER A 92 -0.37 -1.31 -33.98
CA SER A 92 1.07 -1.58 -34.14
C SER A 92 1.86 -1.23 -32.89
N ASP A 93 3.01 -1.88 -32.69
CA ASP A 93 3.84 -1.73 -31.48
C ASP A 93 4.22 -0.28 -31.19
N PHE A 94 4.62 0.48 -32.22
CA PHE A 94 4.91 1.91 -32.08
C PHE A 94 3.71 2.71 -31.53
N LYS A 95 2.49 2.40 -32.01
CA LYS A 95 1.28 3.05 -31.51
C LYS A 95 0.91 2.57 -30.10
N ARG A 96 1.19 1.30 -29.76
CA ARG A 96 0.96 0.76 -28.40
C ARG A 96 1.71 1.57 -27.36
N GLU A 97 2.99 1.84 -27.60
CA GLU A 97 3.84 2.59 -26.67
C GLU A 97 3.30 4.00 -26.41
N ILE A 98 2.92 4.71 -27.47
CA ILE A 98 2.34 6.06 -27.38
C ILE A 98 1.03 6.04 -26.58
N ILE A 99 0.17 5.04 -26.79
CA ILE A 99 -1.10 4.89 -26.08
C ILE A 99 -0.86 4.63 -24.59
N ILE A 100 0.06 3.71 -24.25
CA ILE A 100 0.43 3.38 -22.87
C ILE A 100 1.01 4.62 -22.17
N GLU A 101 1.98 5.29 -22.79
CA GLU A 101 2.59 6.50 -22.23
C GLU A 101 1.54 7.60 -21.99
N THR A 102 0.65 7.82 -22.97
CA THR A 102 -0.43 8.81 -22.87
C THR A 102 -1.41 8.46 -21.74
N TYR A 103 -1.80 7.20 -21.62
CA TYR A 103 -2.64 6.72 -20.54
C TYR A 103 -2.03 7.03 -19.17
N HIS A 104 -0.75 6.69 -18.97
CA HIS A 104 -0.08 6.91 -17.68
C HIS A 104 0.15 8.40 -17.40
N LYS A 105 0.45 9.23 -18.41
CA LYS A 105 0.50 10.69 -18.26
C LYS A 105 -0.83 11.26 -17.76
N VAL A 106 -1.95 10.82 -18.35
CA VAL A 106 -3.30 11.25 -17.93
C VAL A 106 -3.61 10.75 -16.52
N ARG A 107 -3.32 9.50 -16.20
CA ARG A 107 -3.52 8.94 -14.86
C ARG A 107 -2.72 9.67 -13.80
N LEU A 108 -1.44 9.93 -14.04
CA LEU A 108 -0.57 10.69 -13.15
C LEU A 108 -1.11 12.11 -12.89
N LYS A 109 -1.55 12.80 -13.95
CA LYS A 109 -2.18 14.12 -13.83
C LYS A 109 -3.44 14.07 -12.97
N ASN A 110 -4.28 13.06 -13.17
CA ASN A 110 -5.53 12.89 -12.42
C ASN A 110 -5.27 12.58 -10.94
N ILE A 111 -4.32 11.69 -10.62
CA ILE A 111 -3.91 11.39 -9.25
C ILE A 111 -3.42 12.67 -8.54
N ARG A 112 -2.54 13.44 -9.18
CA ARG A 112 -2.04 14.72 -8.64
C ARG A 112 -3.17 15.73 -8.42
N LYS A 113 -4.15 15.78 -9.34
CA LYS A 113 -5.33 16.65 -9.22
C LYS A 113 -6.22 16.24 -8.04
N SER A 114 -6.49 14.95 -7.88
CA SER A 114 -7.28 14.41 -6.77
C SER A 114 -6.60 14.66 -5.43
N TRP A 115 -5.31 14.37 -5.31
CA TRP A 115 -4.56 14.64 -4.07
C TRP A 115 -4.57 16.13 -3.71
N SER A 116 -4.36 17.00 -4.70
CA SER A 116 -4.43 18.45 -4.48
C SER A 116 -5.84 18.92 -4.10
N LYS A 117 -6.90 18.30 -4.66
CA LYS A 117 -8.29 18.60 -4.29
C LYS A 117 -8.55 18.22 -2.83
N ASP A 118 -8.16 17.04 -2.41
CA ASP A 118 -8.40 16.56 -1.03
C ASP A 118 -7.69 17.44 0.00
N LEU A 119 -6.42 17.80 -0.25
CA LEU A 119 -5.69 18.73 0.61
C LEU A 119 -6.32 20.13 0.67
N ARG A 120 -6.97 20.59 -0.41
CA ARG A 120 -7.75 21.85 -0.39
C ARG A 120 -9.03 21.69 0.43
N THR A 121 -9.75 20.57 0.26
CA THR A 121 -10.94 20.25 1.04
C THR A 121 -10.65 20.22 2.54
N LEU A 122 -9.45 19.78 2.93
CA LEU A 122 -9.01 19.76 4.33
C LEU A 122 -8.46 21.11 4.83
N GLY A 123 -8.46 22.17 4.01
CA GLY A 123 -7.94 23.48 4.39
C GLY A 123 -6.42 23.55 4.57
N ILE A 124 -5.69 22.49 4.22
CA ILE A 124 -4.24 22.38 4.45
C ILE A 124 -3.48 23.35 3.53
N PHE A 125 -3.99 23.67 2.34
CA PHE A 125 -3.33 24.67 1.47
C PHE A 125 -3.45 26.12 1.95
N ALA A 126 -4.37 26.43 2.88
CA ALA A 126 -4.57 27.80 3.38
C ALA A 126 -3.73 28.10 4.64
N ASN A 127 -3.32 27.07 5.41
CA ASN A 127 -2.80 27.25 6.77
C ASN A 127 -1.50 26.46 7.04
N VAL A 128 -0.47 26.56 6.19
CA VAL A 128 0.84 26.05 6.60
C VAL A 128 2.03 26.86 6.09
N ASN A 129 2.54 27.72 6.97
CA ASN A 129 3.97 28.02 7.08
C ASN A 129 4.68 26.76 7.62
N LEU A 130 5.21 25.91 6.73
CA LEU A 130 5.99 24.74 7.13
C LEU A 130 7.47 24.97 6.87
N LYS A 131 8.24 25.07 7.95
CA LYS A 131 9.68 24.85 7.90
C LYS A 131 9.95 23.41 7.44
N PRO A 132 10.87 23.18 6.49
CA PRO A 132 11.14 21.85 5.96
C PRO A 132 11.79 20.97 7.04
N SER A 133 11.15 19.85 7.38
CA SER A 133 11.75 18.82 8.23
C SER A 133 12.55 17.85 7.35
N ARG A 134 13.81 17.57 7.74
CA ARG A 134 14.73 16.65 7.07
C ARG A 134 14.66 15.26 7.74
N GLU A 135 13.84 14.35 7.23
CA GLU A 135 13.72 12.96 7.73
C GLU A 135 14.54 11.92 6.91
N SER A 136 15.10 10.88 7.55
CA SER A 136 15.95 9.84 6.90
C SER A 136 15.19 8.70 6.23
N LEU A 137 15.90 7.95 5.36
CA LEU A 137 15.45 6.67 4.76
C LEU A 137 14.95 5.63 5.78
N ALA A 138 15.59 5.49 6.95
CA ALA A 138 15.19 4.51 7.97
C ALA A 138 13.83 4.87 8.60
N VAL A 139 13.61 6.14 8.92
CA VAL A 139 12.32 6.66 9.38
C VAL A 139 11.24 6.51 8.30
N ARG A 140 11.58 6.70 7.02
CA ARG A 140 10.66 6.44 5.90
C ARG A 140 10.30 4.96 5.73
N ALA A 141 11.21 4.02 6.00
CA ALA A 141 10.93 2.58 5.99
C ALA A 141 10.08 2.13 7.19
N ALA A 142 10.33 2.69 8.37
CA ALA A 142 9.52 2.47 9.56
C ALA A 142 8.10 3.03 9.40
N ILE A 143 7.93 4.27 8.88
CA ILE A 143 6.62 4.87 8.58
C ILE A 143 5.86 4.09 7.49
N ARG A 144 6.56 3.47 6.53
CA ARG A 144 5.97 2.60 5.50
C ARG A 144 5.53 1.23 6.01
N THR A 145 6.13 0.76 7.11
CA THR A 145 5.74 -0.50 7.78
C THR A 145 4.66 -0.29 8.85
N LYS A 146 4.54 0.94 9.38
CA LYS A 146 3.56 1.33 10.40
C LYS A 146 2.09 1.17 9.99
N SER A 147 1.76 1.15 8.70
CA SER A 147 0.39 0.86 8.25
C SER A 147 -0.08 -0.59 8.52
N LYS A 148 0.83 -1.49 8.91
CA LYS A 148 0.52 -2.86 9.37
C LYS A 148 0.77 -3.10 10.86
N ARG A 149 1.22 -2.08 11.58
CA ARG A 149 1.50 -2.12 13.02
C ARG A 149 0.97 -0.83 13.64
N GLY A 150 -0.34 -0.73 13.75
CA GLY A 150 -0.99 0.25 14.61
C GLY A 150 -0.97 -0.23 16.06
N ILE A 151 0.22 -0.31 16.65
CA ILE A 151 0.58 -0.25 18.09
C ILE A 151 2.13 -0.11 18.10
N GLU A 152 2.63 0.93 18.79
CA GLU A 152 4.03 1.25 19.19
C GLU A 152 4.91 2.26 18.37
N LEU A 153 5.68 3.07 19.12
CA LEU A 153 6.20 4.45 18.84
C LEU A 153 7.72 4.51 18.42
N PRO A 154 8.56 5.55 18.68
CA PRO A 154 9.26 6.37 17.63
C PRO A 154 10.82 6.24 17.62
N VAL A 155 11.63 6.72 16.64
CA VAL A 155 12.38 8.03 16.65
C VAL A 155 13.60 8.04 15.62
N ILE A 156 13.79 9.14 14.83
CA ILE A 156 15.03 9.85 14.26
C ILE A 156 16.06 9.12 13.31
N ARG A 157 16.90 9.70 12.39
CA ARG A 157 17.11 10.97 11.60
C ARG A 157 18.05 10.74 10.38
N SER A 158 18.05 11.72 9.44
CA SER A 158 19.01 12.17 8.37
C SER A 158 19.54 11.29 7.20
N VAL A 159 19.46 11.83 5.95
CA VAL A 159 20.57 12.20 5.01
C VAL A 159 20.04 12.44 3.56
N GLN A 160 20.60 13.48 2.90
CA GLN A 160 20.27 14.10 1.60
C GLN A 160 20.74 13.34 0.35
N VAL A 161 20.04 13.49 -0.79
CA VAL A 161 20.61 13.55 -2.17
C VAL A 161 19.76 14.46 -3.09
N ARG A 162 20.45 15.18 -4.00
CA ARG A 162 19.99 16.24 -4.93
C ARG A 162 19.40 15.73 -6.27
N LYS A 163 18.39 16.49 -6.74
CA LYS A 163 17.93 16.88 -8.11
C LYS A 163 17.74 15.85 -9.24
N ARG A 164 16.50 15.72 -9.74
CA ARG A 164 16.03 16.14 -11.11
C ARG A 164 14.49 16.02 -11.30
N SER A 165 13.98 16.84 -12.23
CA SER A 165 12.62 16.98 -12.80
C SER A 165 11.57 17.84 -12.05
N ALA A 166 11.02 18.83 -12.76
CA ALA A 166 10.03 19.79 -12.25
C ALA A 166 8.69 19.13 -11.86
N GLN A 167 8.40 17.93 -12.37
CA GLN A 167 7.24 17.12 -11.97
C GLN A 167 7.49 16.33 -10.66
N VAL A 168 8.71 15.84 -10.45
CA VAL A 168 9.12 15.22 -9.17
C VAL A 168 9.09 16.25 -8.04
N HIS A 169 9.43 17.51 -8.33
CA HIS A 169 9.36 18.60 -7.36
C HIS A 169 7.94 18.83 -6.81
N LYS A 170 6.90 18.68 -7.64
CA LYS A 170 5.51 18.85 -7.23
C LYS A 170 4.98 17.68 -6.39
N ILE A 171 5.40 16.44 -6.67
CA ILE A 171 5.05 15.28 -5.80
C ILE A 171 5.80 15.37 -4.47
N THR A 172 7.07 15.76 -4.51
CA THR A 172 7.92 15.89 -3.30
C THR A 172 7.34 16.95 -2.35
N THR A 173 6.88 18.09 -2.88
CA THR A 173 6.23 19.13 -2.07
C THR A 173 4.86 18.72 -1.50
N LEU A 174 4.08 17.89 -2.21
CA LEU A 174 2.82 17.33 -1.66
C LEU A 174 3.11 16.33 -0.52
N ARG A 175 4.11 15.47 -0.73
CA ARG A 175 4.55 14.47 0.24
C ARG A 175 5.07 15.11 1.53
N GLU A 176 5.93 16.12 1.40
CA GLU A 176 6.48 16.89 2.53
C GLU A 176 5.39 17.60 3.35
N LYS A 177 4.23 17.88 2.74
CA LYS A 177 3.07 18.52 3.40
C LYS A 177 2.08 17.53 4.02
N THR A 178 2.28 16.22 3.86
CA THR A 178 1.30 15.20 4.27
C THR A 178 1.82 14.38 5.44
N SER A 179 1.51 14.83 6.66
CA SER A 179 1.83 14.09 7.90
C SER A 179 0.90 12.89 8.12
N GLN A 180 1.21 12.02 9.10
CA GLN A 180 0.36 10.88 9.47
C GLN A 180 -1.09 11.31 9.80
N ASN A 181 -1.27 12.45 10.46
CA ASN A 181 -2.59 12.98 10.77
C ASN A 181 -3.35 13.38 9.49
N VAL A 182 -2.65 13.99 8.51
CA VAL A 182 -3.26 14.35 7.22
C VAL A 182 -3.71 13.12 6.45
N TRP A 183 -2.93 12.03 6.45
CA TRP A 183 -3.34 10.78 5.80
C TRP A 183 -4.64 10.22 6.36
N GLN A 184 -4.81 10.25 7.68
CA GLN A 184 -6.06 9.85 8.32
C GLN A 184 -7.23 10.75 7.93
N GLN A 185 -7.00 12.05 7.74
CA GLN A 185 -8.03 12.98 7.28
C GLN A 185 -8.41 12.73 5.81
N ILE A 186 -7.43 12.52 4.92
CA ILE A 186 -7.67 12.15 3.52
C ILE A 186 -8.44 10.83 3.46
N ALA A 187 -8.03 9.82 4.24
CA ALA A 187 -8.70 8.52 4.30
C ALA A 187 -10.18 8.62 4.67
N ARG A 188 -10.57 9.58 5.53
CA ARG A 188 -11.98 9.82 5.89
C ARG A 188 -12.80 10.30 4.70
N LEU A 189 -12.22 11.08 3.78
CA LEU A 189 -12.89 11.53 2.56
C LEU A 189 -13.21 10.35 1.61
N HIS A 190 -12.40 9.29 1.66
CA HIS A 190 -12.48 8.12 0.78
C HIS A 190 -12.91 6.84 1.51
N TYR A 191 -13.52 6.96 2.70
CA TYR A 191 -13.84 5.81 3.54
C TYR A 191 -14.77 4.78 2.87
N ARG A 192 -15.59 5.21 1.89
CA ARG A 192 -16.42 4.32 1.07
C ARG A 192 -15.63 3.30 0.26
N ASP A 193 -14.37 3.60 -0.07
CA ASP A 193 -13.53 2.71 -0.85
C ASP A 193 -13.02 1.51 -0.06
N ALA A 194 -12.93 1.68 1.26
CA ALA A 194 -12.45 0.66 2.18
C ALA A 194 -13.58 -0.14 2.83
N LYS A 195 -14.84 0.12 2.48
CA LYS A 195 -15.97 -0.62 3.06
C LYS A 195 -15.94 -2.09 2.67
N LEU A 196 -15.98 -2.94 3.69
CA LEU A 196 -16.03 -4.39 3.51
C LEU A 196 -17.45 -4.86 3.27
N ASP A 197 -17.63 -5.71 2.27
CA ASP A 197 -18.88 -6.41 2.02
C ASP A 197 -19.05 -7.62 2.97
N ARG A 198 -20.19 -8.32 2.85
CA ARG A 198 -20.49 -9.46 3.71
C ARG A 198 -19.42 -10.55 3.62
N GLY A 199 -18.98 -10.93 2.41
CA GLY A 199 -17.97 -11.96 2.21
C GLY A 199 -16.63 -11.62 2.87
N SER A 200 -16.18 -10.37 2.71
CA SER A 200 -14.97 -9.86 3.36
C SER A 200 -15.04 -9.88 4.88
N ARG A 201 -16.20 -9.53 5.46
CA ARG A 201 -16.42 -9.53 6.92
C ARG A 201 -16.45 -10.94 7.48
N SER A 202 -17.09 -11.89 6.80
CA SER A 202 -17.13 -13.29 7.23
C SER A 202 -15.75 -13.93 7.31
N VAL A 203 -14.81 -13.55 6.43
CA VAL A 203 -13.41 -13.98 6.54
C VAL A 203 -12.74 -13.43 7.80
N ILE A 204 -13.00 -12.17 8.17
CA ILE A 204 -12.44 -11.57 9.40
C ILE A 204 -13.01 -12.26 10.63
N GLU A 205 -14.31 -12.53 10.64
CA GLU A 205 -15.01 -13.26 11.71
C GLU A 205 -14.44 -14.68 11.87
N TRP A 206 -14.27 -15.41 10.76
CA TRP A 206 -13.70 -16.75 10.77
C TRP A 206 -12.23 -16.78 11.23
N GLN A 207 -11.43 -15.79 10.86
CA GLN A 207 -10.02 -15.70 11.27
C GLN A 207 -9.82 -15.24 12.71
N ASN A 208 -10.84 -14.63 13.32
CA ASN A 208 -10.78 -14.11 14.68
C ASN A 208 -11.94 -14.66 15.51
N PRO A 209 -11.92 -15.96 15.86
CA PRO A 209 -12.93 -16.59 16.71
C PRO A 209 -12.73 -16.14 18.16
N ILE A 210 -12.95 -14.87 18.47
CA ILE A 210 -13.00 -14.41 19.86
C ILE A 210 -14.34 -14.91 20.41
N GLN A 211 -14.29 -15.88 21.33
CA GLN A 211 -15.45 -16.30 22.11
C GLN A 211 -16.02 -15.10 22.87
N ILE A 212 -17.19 -14.63 22.44
CA ILE A 212 -17.90 -13.55 23.10
C ILE A 212 -18.51 -14.14 24.38
N THR A 213 -17.91 -13.87 25.54
CA THR A 213 -18.61 -14.02 26.82
C THR A 213 -19.73 -12.97 26.86
N ALA A 214 -20.96 -13.41 27.18
CA ALA A 214 -22.21 -12.66 27.01
C ALA A 214 -22.22 -11.24 27.61
N SER A 215 -21.35 -10.95 28.58
CA SER A 215 -21.23 -9.67 29.26
C SER A 215 -20.59 -8.52 28.44
N LYS A 216 -20.01 -8.78 27.26
CA LYS A 216 -19.45 -7.74 26.36
C LYS A 216 -20.35 -7.35 25.18
N ALA A 217 -21.54 -7.92 25.06
CA ALA A 217 -22.45 -7.70 23.92
C ALA A 217 -23.23 -6.36 23.97
N LEU A 218 -23.22 -5.65 25.10
CA LEU A 218 -23.98 -4.40 25.28
C LEU A 218 -23.30 -3.14 24.71
N VAL A 219 -22.01 -3.17 24.34
CA VAL A 219 -21.25 -1.98 23.90
C VAL A 219 -20.39 -2.31 22.67
N GLU A 220 -21.02 -2.41 21.49
CA GLU A 220 -20.41 -2.79 20.20
C GLU A 220 -19.70 -4.16 20.23
N SER A 221 -20.07 -5.09 19.34
CA SER A 221 -19.36 -6.38 19.30
C SER A 221 -17.86 -6.12 19.09
N PRO A 222 -16.95 -6.76 19.85
CA PRO A 222 -15.51 -6.57 19.68
C PRO A 222 -15.03 -6.72 18.22
N VAL A 223 -15.74 -7.57 17.46
CA VAL A 223 -15.56 -7.76 16.02
C VAL A 223 -15.95 -6.53 15.20
N ALA A 224 -17.06 -5.85 15.50
CA ALA A 224 -17.45 -4.63 14.80
C ALA A 224 -16.42 -3.50 14.96
N ARG A 225 -15.82 -3.37 16.16
CA ARG A 225 -14.73 -2.42 16.40
C ARG A 225 -13.47 -2.78 15.61
N LEU A 226 -13.13 -4.07 15.56
CA LEU A 226 -12.01 -4.59 14.75
C LEU A 226 -12.22 -4.29 13.26
N ILE A 227 -13.40 -4.58 12.72
CA ILE A 227 -13.77 -4.28 11.33
C ILE A 227 -13.65 -2.78 11.05
N ARG A 228 -14.18 -1.93 11.93
CA ARG A 228 -14.12 -0.47 11.78
C ARG A 228 -12.68 0.05 11.77
N SER A 229 -11.82 -0.47 12.66
CA SER A 229 -10.40 -0.11 12.71
C SER A 229 -9.68 -0.57 11.44
N PHE A 230 -9.97 -1.79 10.98
CA PHE A 230 -9.44 -2.34 9.74
C PHE A 230 -9.86 -1.50 8.51
N GLU A 231 -11.14 -1.14 8.38
CA GLU A 231 -11.62 -0.28 7.28
C GLU A 231 -10.92 1.09 7.28
N LYS A 232 -10.63 1.67 8.46
CA LYS A 232 -9.88 2.94 8.56
C LYS A 232 -8.43 2.79 8.09
N SER A 233 -7.74 1.76 8.55
CA SER A 233 -6.36 1.45 8.12
C SER A 233 -6.30 1.17 6.62
N LEU A 234 -7.27 0.42 6.09
CA LEU A 234 -7.37 0.12 4.67
C LEU A 234 -7.64 1.37 3.81
N ALA A 235 -8.46 2.31 4.30
CA ALA A 235 -8.69 3.59 3.62
C ALA A 235 -7.41 4.43 3.56
N GLU A 236 -6.64 4.46 4.65
CA GLU A 236 -5.35 5.15 4.70
C GLU A 236 -4.35 4.53 3.72
N ASP A 237 -4.22 3.21 3.74
CA ASP A 237 -3.34 2.47 2.84
C ASP A 237 -3.72 2.66 1.38
N THR A 238 -5.01 2.57 1.06
CA THR A 238 -5.53 2.83 -0.28
C THR A 238 -5.06 4.19 -0.79
N MET A 239 -5.13 5.21 0.05
CA MET A 239 -4.80 6.57 -0.36
C MET A 239 -3.31 6.82 -0.47
N ARG A 240 -2.52 6.24 0.42
CA ARG A 240 -1.05 6.27 0.31
C ARG A 240 -0.58 5.54 -0.94
N ASN A 241 -1.12 4.36 -1.18
CA ASN A 241 -0.79 3.56 -2.35
C ASN A 241 -1.13 4.31 -3.63
N GLU A 242 -2.32 4.91 -3.74
CA GLU A 242 -2.71 5.66 -4.92
C GLU A 242 -1.90 6.96 -5.11
N TYR A 243 -1.80 7.80 -4.07
CA TYR A 243 -1.24 9.14 -4.20
C TYR A 243 0.28 9.18 -4.20
N GLU A 244 0.96 8.29 -3.46
CA GLU A 244 2.42 8.22 -3.46
C GLU A 244 2.95 7.19 -4.45
N PHE A 245 2.55 5.93 -4.28
CA PHE A 245 3.24 4.82 -4.93
C PHE A 245 2.82 4.63 -6.37
N HIS A 246 1.52 4.63 -6.63
CA HIS A 246 0.97 4.45 -7.96
C HIS A 246 1.26 5.66 -8.85
N ALA A 247 1.27 6.87 -8.28
CA ALA A 247 1.78 8.07 -8.95
C ALA A 247 3.24 7.90 -9.41
N LYS A 248 4.11 7.32 -8.58
CA LYS A 248 5.51 7.07 -8.94
C LYS A 248 5.62 6.00 -10.03
N ILE A 249 4.81 4.95 -9.95
CA ILE A 249 4.74 3.90 -10.99
C ILE A 249 4.27 4.49 -12.32
N HIS A 250 3.20 5.28 -12.35
CA HIS A 250 2.77 5.94 -13.58
C HIS A 250 3.85 6.86 -14.16
N GLN A 251 4.64 7.53 -13.31
CA GLN A 251 5.81 8.27 -13.79
C GLN A 251 6.84 7.33 -14.46
N TRP A 252 7.13 6.16 -13.88
CA TRP A 252 8.02 5.18 -14.50
C TRP A 252 7.52 4.69 -15.87
N PHE A 253 6.21 4.48 -16.03
CA PHE A 253 5.64 4.20 -17.35
C PHE A 253 5.82 5.36 -18.33
N CYS A 254 5.66 6.61 -17.88
CA CYS A 254 5.94 7.78 -18.71
C CYS A 254 7.42 7.89 -19.11
N ASP A 255 8.32 7.41 -18.25
CA ASP A 255 9.77 7.43 -18.46
C ASP A 255 10.27 6.22 -19.28
N GLY A 256 9.36 5.38 -19.80
CA GLY A 256 9.69 4.19 -20.62
C GLY A 256 10.20 2.99 -19.82
N GLU A 257 10.16 3.02 -18.48
CA GLU A 257 10.78 2.02 -17.62
C GLU A 257 10.10 0.65 -17.67
N ALA A 258 8.82 0.62 -18.07
CA ALA A 258 8.06 -0.61 -18.25
C ALA A 258 8.55 -1.47 -19.43
N GLN A 259 9.20 -0.85 -20.43
CA GLN A 259 9.74 -1.53 -21.60
C GLN A 259 10.93 -2.45 -21.25
N LYS A 260 11.56 -2.24 -20.09
CA LYS A 260 12.62 -3.11 -19.55
C LYS A 260 12.10 -4.45 -19.01
N GLY A 261 10.78 -4.67 -19.05
CA GLY A 261 10.13 -5.92 -18.75
C GLY A 261 9.76 -6.12 -17.26
N PHE A 262 9.02 -7.21 -17.02
CA PHE A 262 8.49 -7.57 -15.71
C PHE A 262 9.57 -7.67 -14.62
N GLY A 263 10.67 -8.39 -14.88
CA GLY A 263 11.73 -8.61 -13.88
C GLY A 263 12.34 -7.30 -13.37
N TYR A 264 12.70 -6.40 -14.28
CA TYR A 264 13.23 -5.08 -13.92
C TYR A 264 12.22 -4.24 -13.13
N MET A 265 10.98 -4.16 -13.62
CA MET A 265 9.93 -3.37 -12.96
C MET A 265 9.67 -3.92 -11.55
N ASN A 266 9.60 -5.24 -11.42
CA ASN A 266 9.35 -5.90 -10.15
C ASN A 266 10.46 -5.65 -9.13
N GLU A 267 11.73 -5.84 -9.51
CA GLU A 267 12.85 -5.52 -8.64
C GLU A 267 12.81 -4.06 -8.17
N ARG A 268 12.49 -3.14 -9.09
CA ARG A 268 12.41 -1.70 -8.81
C ARG A 268 11.27 -1.35 -7.87
N VAL A 269 10.08 -1.94 -8.04
CA VAL A 269 8.95 -1.77 -7.12
C VAL A 269 9.35 -2.18 -5.71
N PHE A 270 9.94 -3.37 -5.56
CA PHE A 270 10.36 -3.86 -4.26
C PHE A 270 11.48 -3.00 -3.64
N ARG A 271 12.44 -2.55 -4.44
CA ARG A 271 13.56 -1.72 -3.99
C ARG A 271 13.15 -0.30 -3.62
N GLU A 272 12.34 0.38 -4.43
CA GLU A 272 12.10 1.82 -4.30
C GLU A 272 10.72 2.19 -3.72
N ILE A 273 9.69 1.39 -3.99
CA ILE A 273 8.34 1.60 -3.46
C ILE A 273 8.24 0.95 -2.10
N PHE A 274 8.50 -0.35 -2.03
CA PHE A 274 8.36 -1.14 -0.80
C PHE A 274 9.56 -1.07 0.14
N LEU A 275 10.73 -0.65 -0.36
CA LEU A 275 12.00 -0.62 0.40
C LEU A 275 12.39 -1.99 0.97
N THR A 276 12.01 -3.06 0.27
CA THR A 276 12.28 -4.46 0.61
C THR A 276 12.90 -5.17 -0.60
N PRO A 277 14.11 -4.78 -1.05
CA PRO A 277 14.77 -5.45 -2.17
C PRO A 277 15.12 -6.90 -1.81
N ALA A 278 15.18 -7.78 -2.82
CA ALA A 278 15.36 -9.23 -2.62
C ALA A 278 16.67 -9.59 -1.91
N ASN A 279 17.73 -8.80 -2.12
CA ASN A 279 19.07 -9.01 -1.58
C ASN A 279 19.32 -8.39 -0.20
N LYS A 280 18.34 -7.70 0.39
CA LYS A 280 18.49 -7.14 1.74
C LYS A 280 17.93 -8.14 2.77
N PRO A 281 18.70 -8.49 3.81
CA PRO A 281 18.18 -9.23 4.96
C PRO A 281 16.88 -8.58 5.43
N LEU A 282 15.87 -9.40 5.74
CA LEU A 282 14.68 -8.94 6.44
C LEU A 282 15.14 -8.10 7.61
N ILE A 283 14.63 -6.85 7.70
CA ILE A 283 14.88 -5.84 8.73
C ILE A 283 15.77 -6.43 9.82
N ASP A 284 17.05 -6.07 9.77
CA ASP A 284 17.92 -6.22 10.93
C ASP A 284 17.15 -5.55 12.07
N LEU A 285 16.60 -6.36 12.97
CA LEU A 285 16.06 -5.88 14.24
C LEU A 285 17.30 -5.50 15.04
N GLY A 286 18.02 -4.48 14.59
CA GLY A 286 19.24 -4.02 15.22
C GLY A 286 18.91 -3.81 16.68
N GLU A 287 19.70 -4.45 17.56
CA GLU A 287 19.68 -4.36 19.02
C GLU A 287 18.44 -3.62 19.55
N ALA A 288 17.29 -4.29 19.48
CA ALA A 288 16.03 -3.69 19.86
C ALA A 288 16.03 -3.56 21.38
N TYR A 289 16.34 -2.35 21.86
CA TYR A 289 16.24 -1.92 23.25
C TYR A 289 14.93 -2.44 23.85
N THR A 290 15.04 -3.44 24.71
CA THR A 290 13.90 -3.92 25.48
C THR A 290 13.63 -2.84 26.52
N GLY A 291 12.42 -2.28 26.57
CA GLY A 291 12.06 -1.24 27.53
C GLY A 291 11.99 -1.74 28.99
N LEU A 292 12.84 -2.69 29.36
CA LEU A 292 12.94 -3.36 30.66
C LEU A 292 14.26 -2.94 31.32
N LEU A 293 14.21 -2.62 32.61
CA LEU A 293 15.42 -2.48 33.41
C LEU A 293 16.16 -3.85 33.40
N GLY A 294 17.38 -3.89 32.84
CA GLY A 294 18.27 -5.06 32.86
C GLY A 294 18.11 -6.09 31.74
N ASP A 295 17.48 -5.77 30.61
CA ASP A 295 17.25 -6.70 29.47
C ASP A 295 16.54 -8.03 29.85
N GLY A 296 15.88 -8.06 31.01
CA GLY A 296 15.24 -9.26 31.54
C GLY A 296 16.22 -10.34 32.05
N LEU A 297 17.52 -10.04 32.16
CA LEU A 297 18.50 -10.92 32.78
C LEU A 297 18.76 -10.47 34.22
N ASN A 298 18.01 -11.05 35.16
CA ASN A 298 18.46 -11.11 36.55
C ASN A 298 19.15 -12.46 36.76
N ASN A 299 20.38 -12.42 37.28
CA ASN A 299 20.97 -13.54 38.02
C ASN A 299 20.12 -13.89 39.24
#